data_AF-A0A451B9S1-F1
#
_entry.id   AF-A0A451B9S1-F1
#
_cell.length_a   1.000
_cell.length_b   1.000
_cell.length_c   1.000
_cell.angle_alpha   90.00
_cell.angle_beta   90.00
_cell.angle_gamma   90.00
#
_symmetry.space_group_name_H-M   'P 1'
#
loop_
_entity.id
_entity.type
_entity.pdbx_description
1 polymer ?
#
loop_
_entity_poly.entity_id
_entity_poly.type
_entity_poly.pdbx_seq_one_letter_code
_entity_poly.pdbx_strand_id
1 'polypeptide(L)'
;MSALRHAMDRLLEGKGKGKYGNDWLKIAVWHHPVTGSGAMNDAFMELLAVQGFQVCLHGHIHEAIEGFHKYDNTRGIHIVGAGTFGAPTKEQVPGIPLQYNLLTLDLKTWEMTVNTRKKEKPNGAWVADARWGDKGTNPKPWYRFSVRNNP
;
A
#
# COMPACT_ATOMS: atom_id res chain seq x y z
N MET A 1 -11.26 12.94 -12.91
CA MET A 1 -11.33 13.70 -11.64
C MET A 1 -12.71 13.65 -10.94
N SER A 2 -13.84 13.47 -11.65
CA SER A 2 -15.17 13.45 -11.02
C SER A 2 -15.38 12.29 -10.03
N ALA A 3 -14.92 11.08 -10.36
CA ALA A 3 -15.11 9.90 -9.49
C ALA A 3 -14.41 10.03 -8.12
N LEU A 4 -13.17 10.54 -8.08
CA LEU A 4 -12.47 10.80 -6.82
C LEU A 4 -13.19 11.86 -6.01
N ARG A 5 -13.59 12.97 -6.64
CA ARG A 5 -14.31 14.04 -5.97
C ARG A 5 -15.61 13.52 -5.35
N HIS A 6 -16.42 12.77 -6.09
CA HIS A 6 -17.62 12.15 -5.54
C HIS A 6 -17.35 11.15 -4.41
N ALA A 7 -16.27 10.36 -4.50
CA ALA A 7 -15.89 9.45 -3.42
C ALA A 7 -15.46 10.23 -2.16
N MET A 8 -14.75 11.34 -2.32
CA MET A 8 -14.36 12.23 -1.23
C MET A 8 -15.58 12.93 -0.63
N ASP A 9 -16.49 13.45 -1.46
CA ASP A 9 -17.73 14.09 -1.01
C ASP A 9 -18.54 13.12 -0.14
N ARG A 10 -18.66 11.84 -0.56
CA ARG A 10 -19.33 10.80 0.24
C ARG A 10 -18.62 10.46 1.55
N LEU A 11 -17.29 10.53 1.61
CA LEU A 11 -16.55 10.35 2.87
C LEU A 11 -16.75 11.54 3.82
N LEU A 12 -16.94 12.74 3.26
CA LEU A 12 -17.09 14.01 3.97
C LEU A 12 -18.54 14.39 4.27
N GLU A 13 -19.52 13.72 3.66
CA GLU A 13 -20.96 13.85 3.93
C GLU A 13 -21.27 13.43 5.38
N GLY A 14 -21.09 14.38 6.30
CA GLY A 14 -21.27 14.23 7.73
C GLY A 14 -20.80 15.49 8.47
N LYS A 15 -21.69 16.48 8.59
CA LYS A 15 -21.63 17.68 9.46
C LYS A 15 -20.22 18.10 9.93
N GLY A 16 -19.46 18.79 9.08
CA GLY A 16 -18.28 19.58 9.48
C GLY A 16 -17.07 18.82 10.05
N LYS A 17 -17.14 17.49 10.23
CA LYS A 17 -16.06 16.63 10.71
C LYS A 17 -15.94 15.28 9.97
N GLY A 18 -16.75 15.05 8.94
CA GLY A 18 -16.81 13.79 8.20
C GLY A 18 -17.33 12.63 9.05
N LYS A 19 -17.99 11.65 8.44
CA LYS A 19 -18.42 10.42 9.14
C LYS A 19 -17.21 9.60 9.62
N TYR A 20 -16.07 9.75 8.95
CA TYR A 20 -14.81 9.07 9.21
C TYR A 20 -13.72 10.11 9.49
N GLY A 21 -13.66 10.57 10.74
CA GLY A 21 -12.70 11.57 11.21
C GLY A 21 -11.26 11.05 11.30
N ASN A 22 -10.38 11.82 11.94
CA ASN A 22 -8.94 11.52 12.04
C ASN A 22 -8.61 10.33 12.95
N ASP A 23 -9.58 9.83 13.72
CA ASP A 23 -9.40 8.68 14.61
C ASP A 23 -9.50 7.32 13.87
N TRP A 24 -9.81 7.36 12.57
CA TRP A 24 -9.90 6.17 11.73
C TRP A 24 -8.59 5.92 10.98
N LEU A 25 -8.22 4.64 10.86
CA LEU A 25 -7.27 4.23 9.82
C LEU A 25 -7.95 4.25 8.46
N LYS A 26 -7.47 5.13 7.58
CA LYS A 26 -7.94 5.26 6.20
C LYS A 26 -6.93 4.61 5.25
N ILE A 27 -7.39 3.59 4.55
CA ILE A 27 -6.61 2.82 3.57
C ILE A 27 -7.17 3.09 2.18
N ALA A 28 -6.34 3.59 1.27
CA ALA A 28 -6.68 3.77 -0.13
C ALA A 28 -6.26 2.55 -0.95
N VAL A 29 -7.10 2.11 -1.89
CA VAL A 29 -6.82 0.94 -2.72
C VAL A 29 -7.13 1.26 -4.17
N TRP A 30 -6.15 1.02 -5.06
CA TRP A 30 -6.33 1.16 -6.52
C TRP A 30 -5.36 0.23 -7.27
N HIS A 31 -5.54 0.08 -8.58
CA HIS A 31 -4.71 -0.86 -9.36
C HIS A 31 -3.39 -0.26 -9.84
N HIS A 32 -3.42 0.95 -10.38
CA HIS A 32 -2.27 1.59 -11.05
C HIS A 32 -1.05 1.87 -10.15
N PRO A 33 0.14 2.10 -10.72
CA PRO A 33 1.33 2.48 -9.95
C PRO A 33 1.14 3.82 -9.22
N VAL A 34 1.97 4.05 -8.21
CA VAL A 34 2.08 5.35 -7.53
C VAL A 34 3.03 6.28 -8.28
N THR A 35 4.09 5.74 -8.88
CA THR A 35 5.10 6.51 -9.63
C THR A 35 5.38 5.83 -10.97
N GLY A 36 5.95 6.59 -11.92
CA GLY A 36 6.34 6.07 -13.24
C GLY A 36 5.20 6.04 -14.25
N SER A 37 5.43 5.31 -15.35
CA SER A 37 4.47 5.25 -16.45
C SER A 37 3.14 4.61 -16.03
N GLY A 38 2.03 5.26 -16.38
CA GLY A 38 0.69 4.80 -16.04
C GLY A 38 0.29 5.05 -14.57
N ALA A 39 1.10 5.81 -13.82
CA ALA A 39 0.75 6.23 -12.47
C ALA A 39 -0.49 7.15 -12.47
N MET A 40 -1.16 7.18 -11.32
CA MET A 40 -2.16 8.21 -11.04
C MET A 40 -1.49 9.59 -11.03
N ASN A 41 -2.25 10.66 -11.29
CA ASN A 41 -1.66 12.02 -11.26
C ASN A 41 -1.21 12.39 -9.84
N ASP A 42 -0.16 13.22 -9.70
CA ASP A 42 0.40 13.57 -8.38
C ASP A 42 -0.64 14.16 -7.42
N ALA A 43 -1.56 14.98 -7.95
CA ALA A 43 -2.66 15.55 -7.17
C ALA A 43 -3.58 14.48 -6.53
N PHE A 44 -3.60 13.24 -7.04
CA PHE A 44 -4.29 12.12 -6.40
C PHE A 44 -3.70 11.82 -5.03
N MET A 45 -2.37 11.69 -4.94
CA MET A 45 -1.67 11.38 -3.70
C MET A 45 -1.76 12.54 -2.70
N GLU A 46 -1.65 13.78 -3.17
CA GLU A 46 -1.83 14.97 -2.35
C GLU A 46 -3.22 15.03 -1.71
N LEU A 47 -4.28 14.78 -2.50
CA LEU A 47 -5.64 14.75 -2.00
C LEU A 47 -5.83 13.67 -0.93
N LEU A 48 -5.30 12.47 -1.14
CA LEU A 48 -5.36 11.41 -0.13
C LEU A 48 -4.63 11.82 1.16
N ALA A 49 -3.46 12.44 1.05
CA ALA A 49 -2.67 12.87 2.21
C ALA A 49 -3.39 13.97 3.00
N VAL A 50 -3.95 14.98 2.32
CA VAL A 50 -4.75 16.05 2.94
C VAL A 50 -6.00 15.51 3.63
N GLN A 51 -6.60 14.45 3.10
CA GLN A 51 -7.78 13.79 3.69
C GLN A 51 -7.44 12.77 4.79
N GLY A 52 -6.16 12.65 5.15
CA GLY A 52 -5.69 11.83 6.27
C GLY A 52 -5.65 10.33 5.99
N PHE A 53 -5.51 9.92 4.72
CA PHE A 53 -5.16 8.54 4.41
C PHE A 53 -3.74 8.25 4.88
N GLN A 54 -3.52 7.08 5.48
CA GLN A 54 -2.22 6.69 6.03
C GLN A 54 -1.55 5.57 5.24
N VAL A 55 -2.34 4.75 4.53
CA VAL A 55 -1.84 3.59 3.78
C VAL A 55 -2.48 3.54 2.40
N CYS A 56 -1.67 3.14 1.43
CA CYS A 56 -2.07 2.90 0.05
C CYS A 56 -1.71 1.47 -0.34
N LEU A 57 -2.65 0.75 -0.93
CA LEU A 57 -2.44 -0.59 -1.50
C LEU A 57 -2.59 -0.51 -3.01
N HIS A 58 -1.57 -0.92 -3.75
CA HIS A 58 -1.61 -0.86 -5.21
C HIS A 58 -0.96 -2.07 -5.92
N GLY A 59 -1.14 -2.13 -7.24
CA GLY A 59 -0.61 -3.18 -8.11
C GLY A 59 -0.02 -2.62 -9.41
N HIS A 60 -0.32 -3.30 -10.52
CA HIS A 60 0.11 -2.99 -11.91
C HIS A 60 1.61 -3.17 -12.20
N ILE A 61 2.48 -2.84 -11.25
CA ILE A 61 3.94 -2.96 -11.41
C ILE A 61 4.46 -4.40 -11.28
N HIS A 62 3.60 -5.35 -10.89
CA HIS A 62 3.91 -6.77 -10.71
C HIS A 62 5.07 -7.07 -9.75
N GLU A 63 5.34 -6.14 -8.83
CA GLU A 63 6.41 -6.24 -7.84
C GLU A 63 5.89 -5.87 -6.45
N ALA A 64 6.33 -6.61 -5.44
CA ALA A 64 6.15 -6.21 -4.05
C ALA A 64 7.12 -5.07 -3.71
N ILE A 65 6.58 -3.91 -3.34
CA ILE A 65 7.36 -2.72 -2.96
C ILE A 65 6.90 -2.17 -1.60
N GLU A 66 7.83 -1.50 -0.93
CA GLU A 66 7.59 -0.64 0.23
C GLU A 66 8.00 0.79 -0.15
N GLY A 67 7.18 1.77 0.22
CA GLY A 67 7.51 3.17 0.00
C GLY A 67 6.80 4.11 0.97
N PHE A 68 7.16 5.39 0.89
CA PHE A 68 6.52 6.44 1.66
C PHE A 68 6.40 7.71 0.84
N HIS A 69 5.18 8.23 0.71
CA HIS A 69 4.91 9.53 0.13
C HIS A 69 4.81 10.56 1.26
N LYS A 70 5.82 11.42 1.41
CA LYS A 70 5.78 12.56 2.32
C LYS A 70 5.04 13.71 1.65
N TYR A 71 4.01 14.25 2.32
CA TYR A 71 3.33 15.46 1.88
C TYR A 71 3.83 16.69 2.66
N ASP A 72 3.81 16.63 3.99
CA ASP A 72 4.40 17.66 4.85
C ASP A 72 4.96 17.04 6.15
N ASN A 73 5.14 17.84 7.21
CA ASN A 73 5.70 17.38 8.48
C ASN A 73 4.73 16.51 9.30
N THR A 74 3.42 16.57 9.04
CA THR A 74 2.38 15.85 9.80
C THR A 74 1.61 14.84 8.94
N ARG A 75 1.72 14.93 7.61
CA ARG A 75 0.99 14.09 6.65
C ARG A 75 1.92 13.35 5.70
N GLY A 76 1.64 12.07 5.54
CA GLY A 76 2.26 11.20 4.54
C GLY A 76 1.50 9.88 4.43
N ILE A 77 1.83 9.10 3.40
CA ILE A 77 1.15 7.84 3.08
C ILE A 77 2.18 6.73 2.91
N HIS A 78 2.03 5.64 3.65
CA HIS A 78 2.78 4.40 3.43
C HIS A 78 2.25 3.68 2.18
N ILE A 79 3.16 3.27 1.30
CA ILE A 79 2.86 2.63 0.03
C ILE A 79 3.19 1.14 0.14
N VAL A 80 2.21 0.29 -0.15
CA VAL A 80 2.34 -1.16 -0.17
C VAL A 80 1.97 -1.69 -1.56
N GLY A 81 2.98 -2.16 -2.31
CA GLY A 81 2.77 -2.93 -3.53
C GLY A 81 2.67 -4.42 -3.21
N ALA A 82 1.63 -5.09 -3.69
CA ALA A 82 1.40 -6.52 -3.38
C ALA A 82 2.11 -7.51 -4.31
N GLY A 83 2.65 -7.03 -5.44
CA GLY A 83 3.11 -7.89 -6.53
C GLY A 83 1.95 -8.59 -7.24
N THR A 84 2.21 -9.78 -7.77
CA THR A 84 1.26 -10.50 -8.65
C THR A 84 0.75 -11.77 -8.00
N PHE A 85 -0.49 -11.80 -7.49
CA PHE A 85 -1.04 -13.04 -6.89
C PHE A 85 -1.25 -14.14 -7.94
N GLY A 86 -1.71 -13.74 -9.12
CA GLY A 86 -1.86 -14.56 -10.30
C GLY A 86 -1.96 -13.65 -11.51
N ALA A 87 -1.24 -13.97 -12.58
CA ALA A 87 -1.44 -13.36 -13.89
C ALA A 87 -2.02 -14.42 -14.85
N PRO A 88 -2.82 -14.03 -15.86
CA PRO A 88 -3.16 -14.92 -16.96
C PRO A 88 -1.88 -15.58 -17.51
N THR A 89 -1.94 -16.86 -17.86
CA THR A 89 -0.74 -17.66 -18.20
C THR A 89 0.13 -17.05 -19.31
N LYS A 90 -0.45 -16.21 -20.18
CA LYS A 90 0.25 -15.51 -21.27
C LYS A 90 1.02 -14.25 -20.82
N GLU A 91 0.70 -13.72 -19.65
CA GLU A 91 1.31 -12.51 -19.07
C GLU A 91 2.24 -12.84 -17.90
N GLN A 92 2.31 -14.12 -17.50
CA GLN A 92 3.33 -14.59 -16.56
C GLN A 92 4.69 -14.56 -17.24
N VAL A 93 5.41 -13.47 -17.01
CA VAL A 93 6.79 -13.32 -17.45
C VAL A 93 7.66 -14.30 -16.65
N PRO A 94 8.38 -15.23 -17.31
CA PRO A 94 9.35 -16.08 -16.63
C PRO A 94 10.35 -15.23 -15.84
N GLY A 95 10.47 -15.49 -14.54
CA GLY A 95 11.37 -14.76 -13.64
C GLY A 95 10.69 -13.76 -12.69
N ILE A 96 9.40 -13.46 -12.86
CA ILE A 96 8.63 -12.69 -11.87
C ILE A 96 7.86 -13.68 -10.97
N PRO A 97 8.16 -13.74 -9.66
CA PRO A 97 7.44 -14.63 -8.76
C PRO A 97 5.98 -14.18 -8.59
N LEU A 98 5.10 -15.13 -8.31
CA LEU A 98 3.78 -14.79 -7.78
C LEU A 98 3.92 -14.31 -6.34
N GLN A 99 3.15 -13.32 -5.92
CA GLN A 99 3.30 -12.63 -4.64
C GLN A 99 1.96 -12.22 -4.03
N TYR A 100 1.92 -12.16 -2.70
CA TYR A 100 0.89 -11.45 -1.94
C TYR A 100 1.40 -11.04 -0.57
N ASN A 101 0.63 -10.15 0.08
CA ASN A 101 0.93 -9.65 1.41
C ASN A 101 -0.16 -10.05 2.41
N LEU A 102 0.24 -10.27 3.66
CA LEU A 102 -0.65 -10.35 4.83
C LEU A 102 -0.36 -9.15 5.71
N LEU A 103 -1.33 -8.25 5.86
CA LEU A 103 -1.21 -7.04 6.65
C LEU A 103 -1.83 -7.28 8.03
N THR A 104 -1.05 -7.06 9.09
CA THR A 104 -1.51 -7.16 10.49
C THR A 104 -1.35 -5.81 11.15
N LEU A 105 -2.41 -5.29 11.77
CA LEU A 105 -2.39 -4.07 12.57
C LEU A 105 -2.45 -4.41 14.05
N ASP A 106 -1.45 -3.95 14.82
CA ASP A 106 -1.53 -3.94 16.27
C ASP A 106 -2.26 -2.68 16.73
N LEU A 107 -3.45 -2.83 17.31
CA LEU A 107 -4.30 -1.72 17.76
C LEU A 107 -3.77 -0.99 19.00
N LYS A 108 -2.82 -1.59 19.74
CA LYS A 108 -2.21 -0.95 20.92
C LYS A 108 -1.11 0.02 20.51
N THR A 109 -0.28 -0.39 19.55
CA THR A 109 0.88 0.38 19.09
C THR A 109 0.59 1.19 17.82
N TRP A 110 -0.49 0.85 17.10
CA TRP A 110 -0.79 1.35 15.76
C TRP A 110 0.33 1.05 14.76
N GLU A 111 1.05 -0.05 14.98
CA GLU A 111 2.05 -0.56 14.05
C GLU A 111 1.41 -1.56 13.08
N MET A 112 1.66 -1.35 11.78
CA MET A 112 1.30 -2.29 10.74
C MET A 112 2.52 -3.14 10.38
N THR A 113 2.36 -4.46 10.40
CA THR A 113 3.33 -5.41 9.84
C THR A 113 2.85 -5.92 8.50
N VAL A 114 3.69 -5.81 7.47
CA VAL A 114 3.44 -6.40 6.15
C VAL A 114 4.26 -7.66 6.01
N ASN A 115 3.60 -8.83 6.10
CA ASN A 115 4.24 -10.11 5.85
C ASN A 115 4.11 -10.47 4.37
N THR A 116 5.24 -10.68 3.71
CA THR A 116 5.28 -10.92 2.26
C THR A 116 5.46 -12.41 1.97
N ARG A 117 4.80 -12.87 0.90
CA ARG A 117 4.81 -14.25 0.45
C ARG A 117 5.07 -14.29 -1.04
N LYS A 118 5.84 -15.29 -1.46
CA LYS A 118 6.12 -15.52 -2.87
C LYS A 118 6.00 -16.98 -3.25
N LYS A 119 5.84 -17.22 -4.54
CA LYS A 119 5.91 -18.53 -5.15
C LYS A 119 6.58 -18.41 -6.51
N GLU A 120 7.71 -19.12 -6.67
CA GLU A 120 8.56 -19.05 -7.86
C GLU A 120 7.96 -19.78 -9.08
N LYS A 121 7.16 -20.83 -8.84
CA LYS A 121 6.57 -21.67 -9.88
C LYS A 121 5.05 -21.61 -9.80
N PRO A 122 4.29 -21.53 -10.91
CA PRO A 122 2.83 -21.44 -10.86
C PRO A 122 2.15 -22.51 -10.01
N ASN A 123 2.68 -23.74 -10.01
CA ASN A 123 2.17 -24.87 -9.22
C ASN A 123 3.04 -25.22 -7.99
N GLY A 124 3.98 -24.35 -7.62
CA GLY A 124 4.85 -24.53 -6.45
C GLY A 124 4.17 -24.20 -5.11
N ALA A 125 4.95 -24.26 -4.04
CA ALA A 125 4.50 -23.84 -2.71
C ALA A 125 4.71 -22.34 -2.49
N TRP A 126 3.81 -21.72 -1.73
CA TRP A 126 4.02 -20.39 -1.19
C TRP A 126 5.05 -20.44 -0.07
N VAL A 127 6.03 -19.54 -0.12
CA VAL A 127 7.10 -19.41 0.86
C VAL A 127 7.23 -17.96 1.34
N ALA A 128 7.97 -17.76 2.41
CA ALA A 128 8.32 -16.44 2.92
C ALA A 128 9.18 -15.68 1.89
N ASP A 129 8.82 -14.42 1.59
CA ASP A 129 9.57 -13.58 0.65
C ASP A 129 10.62 -12.73 1.38
N ALA A 130 11.72 -13.37 1.77
CA ALA A 130 12.78 -12.75 2.57
C ALA A 130 13.67 -11.81 1.74
N ARG A 131 13.16 -10.60 1.43
CA ARG A 131 13.89 -9.55 0.69
C ARG A 131 14.09 -8.24 1.45
N TRP A 132 13.42 -8.07 2.58
CA TRP A 132 13.32 -6.78 3.28
C TRP A 132 14.42 -6.61 4.32
N GLY A 133 14.78 -5.36 4.63
CA GLY A 133 15.79 -5.02 5.64
C GLY A 133 16.98 -4.27 5.04
N ASP A 134 17.81 -3.74 5.94
CA ASP A 134 18.95 -2.91 5.56
C ASP A 134 20.12 -3.74 5.06
N LYS A 135 20.97 -3.10 4.25
CA LYS A 135 22.23 -3.67 3.81
C LYS A 135 23.07 -4.14 5.01
N GLY A 136 23.55 -5.38 4.96
CA GLY A 136 24.33 -5.99 6.04
C GLY A 136 23.49 -6.64 7.14
N THR A 137 22.16 -6.66 7.02
CA THR A 137 21.27 -7.44 7.89
C THR A 137 20.77 -8.70 7.18
N ASN A 138 20.35 -9.69 7.97
CA ASN A 138 19.67 -10.86 7.41
C ASN A 138 18.32 -10.41 6.83
N PRO A 139 18.03 -10.71 5.56
CA PRO A 139 16.79 -10.28 4.95
C PRO A 139 15.59 -10.95 5.63
N LYS A 140 14.51 -10.20 5.77
CA LYS A 140 13.31 -10.56 6.50
C LYS A 140 12.15 -10.72 5.53
N PRO A 141 11.18 -11.61 5.81
CA PRO A 141 9.98 -11.74 4.99
C PRO A 141 8.87 -10.74 5.37
N TRP A 142 9.24 -9.66 6.03
CA TRP A 142 8.32 -8.64 6.51
C TRP A 142 9.02 -7.30 6.71
N TYR A 143 8.22 -6.24 6.73
CA TYR A 143 8.59 -4.89 7.16
C TYR A 143 7.45 -4.29 8.00
N ARG A 144 7.71 -3.16 8.66
CA ARG A 144 6.80 -2.54 9.63
C ARG A 144 6.82 -1.02 9.52
N PHE A 145 5.66 -0.41 9.77
CA PHE A 145 5.53 1.03 9.87
C PHE A 145 4.41 1.44 10.82
N SER A 146 4.52 2.63 11.41
CA SER A 146 3.45 3.22 12.21
C SER A 146 2.39 3.82 11.28
N VAL A 147 1.11 3.58 11.55
CA VAL A 147 -0.01 4.24 10.83
C VAL A 147 -0.67 5.35 11.64
N ARG A 148 -0.09 5.71 12.78
CA ARG A 148 -0.51 6.87 13.55
C ARG A 148 0.19 8.10 12.96
N ASN A 149 -0.59 9.11 12.56
CA ASN A 149 -0.02 10.41 12.20
C ASN A 149 0.84 10.88 13.37
N ASN A 150 2.09 11.27 13.09
CA ASN A 150 2.88 11.98 14.10
C ASN A 150 2.08 13.25 14.46
N PRO A 151 1.77 13.47 15.76
CA PRO A 151 1.09 14.67 16.20
C PRO A 151 1.84 15.94 15.79
#